data_AF-A0A744CQF1-F1
#
_entry.id   AF-A0A744CQF1-F1
#
_cell.length_a   1.000
_cell.length_b   1.000
_cell.length_c   1.000
_cell.angle_alpha   90.00
_cell.angle_beta   90.00
_cell.angle_gamma   90.00
#
_symmetry.space_group_name_H-M   'P 1'
#
loop_
_entity.id
_entity.type
_entity.pdbx_description
1 polymer ?
#
loop_
_entity_poly.entity_id
_entity_poly.type
_entity_poly.pdbx_seq_one_letter_code
_entity_poly.pdbx_strand_id
1 'polypeptide(L)'
;MGYRHGIYTSEIPTSITPPVNVSAGLIVAFGTSPVNQLDNPSSAVNKPVIAYTYAEAVSKIGFSTNFEKYTLSEVIKVAFGIYGVAPVV
;
A
#
# COMPACT_ATOMS: atom_id res chain seq x y z
N MET A 1 51.79 9.84 17.32
CA MET A 1 50.65 9.10 16.77
C MET A 1 50.75 7.67 17.26
N GLY A 2 50.03 7.31 18.33
CA GLY A 2 50.14 6.00 18.97
C GLY A 2 49.32 4.95 18.22
N TYR A 3 49.97 3.90 17.73
CA TYR A 3 49.29 2.77 17.11
C TYR A 3 48.47 2.03 18.16
N ARG A 4 47.17 1.91 17.92
CA ARG A 4 46.23 1.27 18.82
C ARG A 4 46.14 -0.22 18.47
N HIS A 5 46.69 -1.09 19.32
CA HIS A 5 46.66 -2.55 19.11
C HIS A 5 45.42 -3.15 19.77
N GLY A 6 44.46 -3.60 18.97
CA GLY A 6 43.22 -4.21 19.42
C GLY A 6 42.19 -4.32 18.29
N ILE A 7 41.09 -5.02 18.56
CA ILE A 7 39.95 -5.12 17.66
C ILE A 7 39.03 -3.94 17.97
N TYR A 8 38.71 -3.12 16.98
CA TYR A 8 37.84 -1.95 17.14
C TYR A 8 36.58 -2.14 16.31
N THR A 9 35.43 -2.08 16.97
CA THR A 9 34.13 -2.05 16.30
C THR A 9 33.73 -0.60 16.10
N SER A 10 33.40 -0.23 14.87
CA SER A 10 32.81 1.06 14.54
C SER A 10 31.43 0.80 13.96
N GLU A 11 30.40 1.37 14.56
CA GLU A 11 29.09 1.42 13.96
C GLU A 11 29.04 2.63 13.03
N ILE A 12 28.96 2.36 11.73
CA ILE A 12 28.71 3.40 10.74
C ILE A 12 27.19 3.50 10.64
N PRO A 13 26.58 4.66 10.95
CA PRO A 13 25.14 4.82 10.81
C PRO A 13 24.76 4.57 9.35
N THR A 14 23.89 3.58 9.12
CA THR A 14 23.32 3.34 7.81
C THR A 14 22.41 4.53 7.48
N SER A 15 22.76 5.27 6.45
CA SER A 15 21.99 6.43 6.00
C SER A 15 20.77 5.96 5.19
N ILE A 16 19.83 5.29 5.84
CA ILE A 16 18.52 4.96 5.25
C ILE A 16 17.61 6.14 5.53
N THR A 17 17.36 6.96 4.51
CA THR A 17 16.40 8.06 4.60
C THR A 17 15.00 7.48 4.83
N PRO A 18 14.31 7.82 5.94
CA PRO A 18 12.95 7.37 6.14
C PRO A 18 12.03 7.95 5.05
N PRO A 19 11.01 7.20 4.61
CA PRO A 19 10.02 7.73 3.68
C PRO A 19 9.34 8.98 4.27
N VAL A 20 9.28 10.04 3.46
CA VAL A 20 8.62 11.30 3.82
C VAL A 20 7.17 11.29 3.36
N ASN A 21 6.26 11.69 4.24
CA ASN A 21 4.84 11.84 3.91
C ASN A 21 4.66 13.06 3.00
N VAL A 22 4.14 12.85 1.80
CA VAL A 22 3.86 13.92 0.83
C VAL A 22 2.39 13.87 0.42
N SER A 23 1.75 15.03 0.33
CA SER A 23 0.34 15.14 -0.11
C SER A 23 0.16 15.00 -1.63
N ALA A 24 1.24 14.99 -2.41
CA ALA A 24 1.22 15.15 -3.86
C ALA A 24 1.26 13.83 -4.65
N GLY A 25 0.94 12.69 -4.04
CA GLY A 25 1.07 11.36 -4.65
C GLY A 25 -0.17 10.48 -4.52
N LEU A 26 -1.36 11.04 -4.81
CA LEU A 26 -2.60 10.26 -4.78
C LEU A 26 -2.52 9.11 -5.81
N ILE A 27 -2.67 7.88 -5.34
CA ILE A 27 -2.73 6.71 -6.21
C ILE A 27 -4.15 6.61 -6.76
N VAL A 28 -4.28 6.71 -8.09
CA VAL A 28 -5.53 6.45 -8.82
C VAL A 28 -5.34 5.17 -9.63
N ALA A 29 -6.07 4.12 -9.30
CA ALA A 29 -5.90 2.80 -9.89
C ALA A 29 -7.14 2.38 -10.69
N PHE A 30 -6.91 1.83 -11.88
CA PHE A 30 -7.97 1.29 -12.73
C PHE A 30 -7.75 -0.21 -12.91
N GLY A 31 -8.79 -1.00 -12.70
CA GLY A 31 -8.66 -2.46 -12.77
C GLY A 31 -9.95 -3.20 -12.49
N THR A 32 -9.80 -4.50 -12.26
CA THR A 32 -10.90 -5.42 -11.97
C THR A 32 -11.01 -5.67 -10.48
N SER A 33 -12.25 -5.70 -9.98
CA SER A 33 -12.55 -5.96 -8.57
C SER A 33 -13.52 -7.14 -8.40
N PRO A 34 -13.42 -7.93 -7.30
CA PRO A 34 -14.40 -8.95 -6.96
C PRO A 34 -15.69 -8.33 -6.38
N VAL A 35 -16.43 -7.59 -7.22
CA VAL A 35 -17.68 -6.93 -6.82
C VAL A 35 -18.77 -7.91 -6.38
N ASN A 36 -18.66 -9.18 -6.76
CA ASN A 36 -19.59 -10.26 -6.41
C ASN A 36 -19.58 -10.61 -4.91
N GLN A 37 -18.61 -10.12 -4.14
CA GLN A 37 -18.52 -10.32 -2.69
C GLN A 37 -19.17 -9.19 -1.88
N LEU A 38 -19.63 -8.12 -2.54
CA LEU A 38 -20.24 -6.96 -1.90
C LEU A 38 -21.73 -7.19 -1.69
N ASP A 39 -22.30 -6.61 -0.64
CA ASP A 39 -23.76 -6.60 -0.40
C ASP A 39 -24.53 -5.94 -1.56
N ASN A 40 -23.91 -4.97 -2.24
CA ASN A 40 -24.50 -4.24 -3.36
C ASN A 40 -23.54 -4.14 -4.56
N PRO A 41 -23.44 -5.19 -5.40
CA PRO A 41 -22.47 -5.25 -6.49
C PRO A 41 -22.65 -4.12 -7.52
N SER A 42 -23.88 -3.71 -7.82
CA SER A 42 -24.16 -2.63 -8.79
C SER A 42 -23.74 -1.25 -8.30
N SER A 43 -23.56 -1.04 -6.99
CA SER A 43 -23.17 0.27 -6.46
C SER A 43 -21.66 0.54 -6.54
N ALA A 44 -20.84 -0.49 -6.79
CA ALA A 44 -19.39 -0.40 -6.86
C ALA A 44 -18.84 -0.37 -8.30
N VAL A 45 -19.67 -0.66 -9.30
CA VAL A 45 -19.24 -0.68 -10.71
C VAL A 45 -19.32 0.73 -11.31
N ASN A 46 -18.28 1.14 -12.04
CA ASN A 46 -18.18 2.41 -12.76
C ASN A 46 -18.34 3.68 -11.90
N LYS A 47 -18.03 3.60 -10.61
CA LYS A 47 -17.98 4.76 -9.72
C LYS A 47 -16.59 4.87 -9.10
N PRO A 48 -15.99 6.07 -9.06
CA PRO A 48 -14.75 6.27 -8.34
C PRO A 48 -14.98 6.07 -6.85
N VAL A 49 -14.11 5.31 -6.19
CA VAL A 49 -14.23 4.99 -4.77
C VAL A 49 -12.95 5.40 -4.09
N ILE A 50 -13.02 6.44 -3.25
CA ILE A 50 -11.91 6.77 -2.36
C ILE A 50 -11.94 5.89 -1.11
N ALA A 51 -10.78 5.36 -0.74
CA ALA A 51 -10.56 4.63 0.48
C ALA A 51 -9.35 5.18 1.25
N TYR A 52 -9.51 5.36 2.55
CA TYR A 52 -8.45 5.83 3.45
C TYR A 52 -7.85 4.70 4.28
N THR A 53 -8.55 3.58 4.41
CA THR A 53 -8.11 2.43 5.20
C THR A 53 -8.33 1.14 4.44
N TYR A 54 -7.56 0.11 4.81
CA TYR A 54 -7.73 -1.23 4.25
C TYR A 54 -9.14 -1.77 4.45
N ALA A 55 -9.71 -1.65 5.66
CA ALA A 55 -11.05 -2.15 5.96
C ALA A 55 -12.14 -1.48 5.10
N GLU A 56 -12.02 -0.17 4.90
CA GLU A 56 -12.92 0.58 4.03
C GLU A 56 -12.78 0.14 2.56
N ALA A 57 -11.56 -0.04 2.08
CA ALA A 57 -11.31 -0.51 0.71
C ALA A 57 -11.91 -1.90 0.47
N VAL A 58 -11.69 -2.85 1.39
CA VAL A 58 -12.27 -4.20 1.32
C VAL A 58 -13.79 -4.15 1.36
N SER A 59 -14.37 -3.30 2.21
CA SER A 59 -15.83 -3.19 2.33
C SER A 59 -16.50 -2.57 1.10
N LYS A 60 -15.83 -1.64 0.40
CA LYS A 60 -16.43 -0.92 -0.74
C LYS A 60 -16.17 -1.60 -2.09
N ILE A 61 -15.01 -2.22 -2.25
CA ILE A 61 -14.51 -2.74 -3.53
C ILE A 61 -14.47 -4.28 -3.52
N GLY A 62 -14.29 -4.92 -2.36
CA GLY A 62 -14.10 -6.36 -2.21
C GLY A 62 -12.61 -6.73 -2.25
N PHE A 63 -12.26 -7.94 -1.79
CA PHE A 63 -10.88 -8.40 -1.75
C PHE A 63 -10.73 -9.88 -2.08
N SER A 64 -9.84 -10.18 -3.01
CA SER A 64 -9.50 -11.55 -3.39
C SER A 64 -7.99 -11.71 -3.50
N THR A 65 -7.48 -12.89 -3.14
CA THR A 65 -6.06 -13.25 -3.28
C THR A 65 -5.66 -13.65 -4.70
N ASN A 66 -6.63 -13.72 -5.63
CA ASN A 66 -6.36 -13.96 -7.04
C ASN A 66 -6.03 -12.64 -7.76
N PHE A 67 -4.78 -12.21 -7.67
CA PHE A 67 -4.31 -10.94 -8.23
C PHE A 67 -4.31 -10.92 -9.77
N GLU A 68 -4.19 -12.07 -10.44
CA GLU A 68 -4.28 -12.15 -11.91
C GLU A 68 -5.65 -11.73 -12.43
N LYS A 69 -6.71 -12.04 -11.69
CA LYS A 69 -8.09 -11.68 -12.08
C LYS A 69 -8.58 -10.39 -11.44
N TYR A 70 -8.02 -9.99 -10.30
CA TYR A 70 -8.49 -8.86 -9.50
C TYR A 70 -7.34 -7.90 -9.17
N THR A 71 -6.96 -7.10 -10.15
CA THR A 71 -5.80 -6.19 -10.04
C THR A 71 -5.99 -5.11 -8.99
N LEU A 72 -7.23 -4.70 -8.70
CA LEU A 72 -7.50 -3.71 -7.64
C LEU A 72 -7.26 -4.28 -6.23
N SER A 73 -7.44 -5.59 -6.03
CA SER A 73 -7.11 -6.25 -4.75
C SER A 73 -5.59 -6.25 -4.49
N GLU A 74 -4.77 -6.30 -5.55
CA GLU A 74 -3.33 -6.17 -5.44
C GLU A 74 -2.92 -4.76 -4.99
N VAL A 75 -3.51 -3.73 -5.62
CA VAL A 75 -3.26 -2.33 -5.25
C VAL A 75 -3.62 -2.06 -3.78
N ILE A 76 -4.77 -2.57 -3.31
CA ILE A 76 -5.17 -2.45 -1.90
C ILE A 76 -4.12 -3.10 -0.98
N LYS A 77 -3.65 -4.31 -1.32
CA LYS A 77 -2.63 -5.01 -0.53
C LYS A 77 -1.31 -4.25 -0.49
N VAL A 78 -0.86 -3.75 -1.63
CA VAL A 78 0.43 -3.05 -1.74
C VAL A 78 0.36 -1.69 -1.05
N ALA A 79 -0.66 -0.88 -1.36
CA ALA A 79 -0.81 0.46 -0.81
C ALA A 79 -1.00 0.44 0.71
N PHE A 80 -1.98 -0.31 1.22
CA PHE A 80 -2.27 -0.28 2.66
C PHE A 80 -1.45 -1.29 3.48
N GLY A 81 -1.11 -2.45 2.91
CA GLY A 81 -0.45 -3.54 3.64
C GLY A 81 1.08 -3.47 3.65
N ILE A 82 1.70 -3.01 2.56
CA ILE A 82 3.17 -2.96 2.45
C ILE A 82 3.67 -1.55 2.73
N TYR A 83 3.10 -0.55 2.06
CA TYR A 83 3.62 0.81 2.09
C TYR A 83 2.88 1.75 3.05
N GLY A 84 1.71 1.36 3.56
CA GLY A 84 0.91 2.19 4.47
C GLY A 84 0.45 3.52 3.87
N VAL A 85 0.25 3.57 2.55
CA VAL A 85 -0.11 4.78 1.80
C VAL A 85 -1.63 4.91 1.72
N ALA A 86 -2.12 6.11 2.02
CA ALA A 86 -3.50 6.54 1.87
C ALA A 86 -3.53 8.02 1.46
N PRO A 87 -4.59 8.50 0.76
CA PRO A 87 -5.72 7.75 0.22
C PRO A 87 -5.45 7.12 -1.15
N VAL A 88 -6.26 6.12 -1.51
CA VAL A 88 -6.28 5.48 -2.84
C VAL A 88 -7.66 5.65 -3.46
N VAL A 89 -7.72 5.90 -4.77
CA VAL A 89 -8.95 6.08 -5.58
C VAL A 89 -9.03 5.05 -6.70
#